data_AF-A0A8J2LXS0-F1
#
_entry.id   AF-A0A8J2LXS0-F1
#
_cell.length_a   1.000
_cell.length_b   1.000
_cell.length_c   1.000
_cell.angle_alpha   90.00
_cell.angle_beta   90.00
_cell.angle_gamma   90.00
#
_symmetry.space_group_name_H-M   'P 1'
#
loop_
_entity.id
_entity.type
_entity.pdbx_description
1 polymer ?
#
loop_
_entity_poly.entity_id
_entity_poly.type
_entity_poly.pdbx_seq_one_letter_code
_entity_poly.pdbx_strand_id
1 'polypeptide(L)'
;MFSKTVEVSSELSSFCILHENDIDVFHGPYAIIMAPTRELAQQIEEETVKFGQLLGIRTVSVIGGASREEQGLKLRLGVEVVIATPGRLLDVLENRYLSLDQCTYVILDEADRMLDMGFEPEVQKVLEYIPVTNLKPDTEDAEKEESIMENFYSKKKYRQ
;
A
#
# COMPACT_ATOMS: atom_id res chain seq x y z
N MET A 1 14.88 3.80 -10.41
CA MET A 1 14.01 2.60 -10.46
C MET A 1 14.44 1.54 -9.45
N PHE A 2 15.65 0.97 -9.53
CA PHE A 2 16.13 -0.04 -8.54
C PHE A 2 16.16 0.42 -7.08
N SER A 3 16.38 1.70 -6.78
CA SER A 3 16.49 2.19 -5.39
C SER A 3 15.16 2.20 -4.62
N LYS A 4 14.03 2.52 -5.28
CA LYS A 4 12.71 2.57 -4.63
C LYS A 4 12.10 1.19 -4.42
N THR A 5 12.33 0.26 -5.37
CA THR A 5 11.96 -1.16 -5.20
C THR A 5 12.73 -1.81 -4.04
N VAL A 6 13.98 -1.40 -3.81
CA VAL A 6 14.79 -1.84 -2.65
C VAL A 6 14.25 -1.26 -1.34
N GLU A 7 13.76 -0.02 -1.34
CA GLU A 7 13.12 0.62 -0.18
C GLU A 7 11.83 -0.13 0.22
N VAL A 8 10.94 -0.38 -0.75
CA VAL A 8 9.76 -1.24 -0.61
C VAL A 8 10.15 -2.66 -0.13
N SER A 9 11.23 -3.23 -0.67
CA SER A 9 11.74 -4.55 -0.26
C SER A 9 12.22 -4.58 1.19
N SER A 10 12.94 -3.54 1.65
CA SER A 10 13.41 -3.43 3.04
C SER A 10 12.27 -3.22 4.03
N GLU A 11 11.25 -2.45 3.65
CA GLU A 11 10.05 -2.21 4.45
C GLU A 11 9.16 -3.47 4.51
N LEU A 12 8.99 -4.18 3.39
CA LEU A 12 8.25 -5.44 3.32
C LEU A 12 8.97 -6.59 4.05
N SER A 13 10.31 -6.65 4.00
CA SER A 13 11.06 -7.64 4.78
C SER A 13 10.93 -7.40 6.29
N SER A 14 10.88 -6.14 6.71
CA SER A 14 10.65 -5.77 8.11
C SER A 14 9.19 -6.04 8.53
N PHE A 15 8.24 -5.85 7.62
CA PHE A 15 6.82 -6.18 7.78
C PHE A 15 6.60 -7.68 8.09
N CYS A 16 7.27 -8.59 7.36
CA CYS A 16 7.14 -10.04 7.56
C CYS A 16 7.70 -10.54 8.89
N ILE A 17 8.71 -9.88 9.45
CA ILE A 17 9.32 -10.26 10.73
C ILE A 17 8.39 -9.89 11.91
N LEU A 18 7.45 -8.95 11.73
CA LEU A 18 6.62 -8.43 12.83
C LEU A 18 5.17 -8.91 12.85
N HIS A 19 4.69 -9.60 11.82
CA HIS A 19 3.31 -10.09 11.74
C HIS A 19 3.28 -11.61 11.67
N GLU A 20 3.63 -12.23 12.80
CA GLU A 20 3.53 -13.68 12.98
C GLU A 20 2.10 -14.15 13.35
N ASN A 21 1.09 -13.28 13.43
CA ASN A 21 -0.25 -13.67 13.89
C ASN A 21 -1.40 -12.90 13.21
N ASP A 22 -2.40 -13.67 12.76
CA ASP A 22 -3.76 -13.35 12.32
C ASP A 22 -3.96 -12.16 11.39
N ILE A 23 -4.02 -12.44 10.08
CA ILE A 23 -4.49 -11.47 9.09
C ILE A 23 -5.98 -11.25 9.31
N ASP A 24 -6.35 -10.04 9.75
CA ASP A 24 -7.74 -9.64 9.73
C ASP A 24 -8.13 -9.24 8.31
N VAL A 25 -8.67 -10.21 7.59
CA VAL A 25 -9.18 -10.09 6.22
C VAL A 25 -10.18 -8.94 6.07
N PHE A 26 -10.82 -8.51 7.17
CA PHE A 26 -11.84 -7.48 7.16
C PHE A 26 -11.28 -6.05 7.18
N HIS A 27 -10.03 -5.84 7.61
CA HIS A 27 -9.46 -4.50 7.80
C HIS A 27 -8.62 -3.99 6.61
N GLY A 28 -8.41 -4.80 5.56
CA GLY A 28 -7.76 -4.38 4.31
C GLY A 28 -6.25 -4.64 4.24
N PRO A 29 -5.51 -4.00 3.33
CA PRO A 29 -4.08 -4.18 3.21
C PRO A 29 -3.31 -3.37 4.25
N TYR A 30 -2.07 -3.79 4.53
CA TYR A 30 -1.13 -3.03 5.35
C TYR A 30 -0.39 -1.97 4.54
N ALA A 31 -0.19 -2.21 3.25
CA ALA A 31 0.48 -1.31 2.35
C ALA A 31 -0.30 -1.10 1.05
N ILE A 32 -0.28 0.14 0.57
CA ILE A 32 -0.71 0.50 -0.78
C ILE A 32 0.45 1.12 -1.57
N ILE A 33 0.60 0.71 -2.82
CA ILE A 33 1.54 1.30 -3.77
C ILE A 33 0.73 1.88 -4.93
N MET A 34 0.76 3.19 -5.10
CA MET A 34 0.11 3.87 -6.22
C MET A 34 1.11 4.17 -7.33
N ALA A 35 0.76 3.81 -8.56
CA ALA A 35 1.53 4.08 -9.76
C ALA A 35 0.65 4.75 -10.84
N PRO A 36 1.19 5.68 -11.64
CA PRO A 36 0.42 6.43 -12.63
C PRO A 36 -0.13 5.59 -13.79
N THR A 37 0.50 4.46 -14.12
CA THR A 37 0.10 3.64 -15.27
C THR A 37 -0.07 2.17 -14.93
N ARG A 38 -0.83 1.47 -15.77
CA ARG A 38 -1.09 0.04 -15.64
C ARG A 38 0.20 -0.77 -15.76
N GLU A 39 1.04 -0.40 -16.70
CA GLU A 39 2.29 -1.09 -17.02
C GLU A 39 3.27 -0.98 -15.84
N LEU A 40 3.37 0.19 -15.22
CA LEU A 40 4.21 0.38 -14.04
C LEU A 40 3.66 -0.39 -12.84
N ALA A 41 2.35 -0.34 -12.61
CA ALA A 41 1.71 -1.13 -11.55
C ALA A 41 1.94 -2.65 -11.74
N GLN A 42 1.88 -3.16 -12.97
CA GLN A 42 2.16 -4.57 -13.28
C GLN A 42 3.64 -4.93 -13.02
N GLN A 43 4.57 -4.05 -13.39
CA GLN A 43 6.00 -4.25 -13.08
C GLN A 43 6.24 -4.31 -11.57
N ILE A 44 5.63 -3.41 -10.80
CA ILE A 44 5.74 -3.42 -9.34
C ILE A 44 5.10 -4.68 -8.76
N GLU A 45 3.98 -5.16 -9.30
CA GLU A 45 3.34 -6.41 -8.87
C GLU A 45 4.25 -7.61 -9.11
N GLU A 46 4.84 -7.73 -10.30
CA GLU A 46 5.76 -8.82 -10.62
C GLU A 46 6.95 -8.87 -9.65
N GLU A 47 7.55 -7.72 -9.33
CA GLU A 47 8.64 -7.65 -8.37
C GLU A 47 8.16 -7.95 -6.94
N THR A 48 7.06 -7.35 -6.51
CA THR A 48 6.51 -7.55 -5.15
C THR A 48 6.14 -9.01 -4.91
N VAL A 49 5.58 -9.70 -5.91
CA VAL A 49 5.25 -11.13 -5.82
C VAL A 49 6.51 -11.99 -5.68
N LYS A 50 7.59 -11.69 -6.41
CA LYS A 50 8.87 -12.43 -6.29
C LYS A 50 9.42 -12.36 -4.87
N PHE A 51 9.36 -11.19 -4.23
CA PHE A 51 9.80 -11.02 -2.84
C PHE A 51 8.80 -11.61 -1.84
N GLY A 52 7.50 -11.37 -2.05
CA GLY A 52 6.44 -11.74 -1.14
C GLY A 52 6.15 -13.23 -1.04
N GLN A 53 6.38 -14.00 -2.11
CA GLN A 53 6.11 -15.44 -2.15
C GLN A 53 6.86 -16.23 -1.06
N LEU A 54 8.13 -15.88 -0.80
CA LEU A 54 8.93 -16.55 0.23
C LEU A 54 8.50 -16.19 1.66
N LEU A 55 7.75 -15.09 1.80
CA LEU A 55 7.35 -14.53 3.08
C LEU A 55 5.83 -14.65 3.34
N GLY A 56 5.09 -15.29 2.43
CA GLY A 56 3.63 -15.44 2.54
C GLY A 56 2.83 -14.15 2.33
N ILE A 57 3.44 -13.09 1.76
CA ILE A 57 2.75 -11.84 1.45
C ILE A 57 1.90 -12.04 0.19
N ARG A 58 0.58 -11.86 0.31
CA ARG A 58 -0.35 -11.81 -0.81
C ARG A 58 -0.42 -10.38 -1.34
N THR A 59 -0.19 -10.27 -2.64
CA THR A 59 -0.20 -9.02 -3.38
C THR A 59 -1.28 -9.07 -4.45
N VAL A 60 -2.00 -7.96 -4.64
CA VAL A 60 -3.03 -7.84 -5.69
C VAL A 60 -2.88 -6.50 -6.40
N SER A 61 -2.85 -6.52 -7.74
CA SER A 61 -3.00 -5.29 -8.53
C SER A 61 -4.46 -4.89 -8.77
N VAL A 62 -4.77 -3.62 -8.51
CA VAL A 62 -6.06 -2.96 -8.70
C VAL A 62 -5.90 -1.89 -9.78
N ILE A 63 -5.97 -2.34 -11.02
CA ILE A 63 -5.75 -1.50 -12.22
C ILE A 63 -6.92 -1.60 -13.20
N GLY A 64 -7.11 -0.57 -14.02
CA GLY A 64 -8.12 -0.57 -15.09
C GLY A 64 -7.89 -1.67 -16.13
N GLY A 65 -8.94 -2.07 -16.85
CA GLY A 65 -8.84 -3.03 -17.96
C GLY A 65 -8.65 -4.50 -17.58
N ALA A 66 -8.67 -4.85 -16.28
CA ALA A 66 -8.79 -6.21 -15.79
C ALA A 66 -10.22 -6.50 -15.30
N SER A 67 -10.60 -7.79 -15.19
CA SER A 67 -11.94 -8.17 -14.74
C SER A 67 -12.21 -7.72 -13.31
N ARG A 68 -13.33 -7.01 -13.11
CA ARG A 68 -13.79 -6.57 -11.77
C ARG A 68 -14.06 -7.77 -10.85
N GLU A 69 -14.59 -8.85 -11.41
CA GLU A 69 -14.91 -10.08 -10.67
C GLU A 69 -13.65 -10.78 -10.18
N GLU A 70 -12.62 -10.87 -11.02
CA GLU A 70 -11.34 -11.47 -10.65
C GLU A 70 -10.64 -10.66 -9.55
N GLN A 71 -10.56 -9.33 -9.72
CA GLN A 71 -10.02 -8.44 -8.70
C GLN A 71 -10.79 -8.56 -7.38
N GLY A 72 -12.13 -8.54 -7.45
CA GLY A 72 -12.99 -8.67 -6.27
C GLY A 72 -12.80 -10.00 -5.54
N LEU A 73 -12.61 -11.10 -6.27
CA LEU A 73 -12.33 -12.41 -5.67
C LEU A 73 -10.98 -12.40 -4.94
N LYS A 74 -9.93 -11.86 -5.57
CA LYS A 74 -8.58 -11.77 -4.96
C LYS A 74 -8.59 -10.94 -3.69
N LEU A 75 -9.28 -9.79 -3.69
CA LEU A 75 -9.40 -8.93 -2.51
C LEU A 75 -10.13 -9.64 -1.35
N ARG A 76 -11.16 -10.44 -1.65
CA ARG A 76 -11.92 -11.22 -0.64
C ARG A 76 -11.13 -12.32 0.05
N LEU A 77 -10.06 -12.81 -0.58
CA LEU A 77 -9.17 -13.82 0.02
C LEU A 77 -8.21 -13.23 1.05
N GLY A 78 -8.22 -11.89 1.22
CA GLY A 78 -7.24 -11.17 2.03
C GLY A 78 -6.01 -10.79 1.23
N VAL A 79 -5.54 -9.57 1.44
CA VAL A 79 -4.40 -9.01 0.74
C VAL A 79 -3.56 -8.19 1.72
N GLU A 80 -2.25 -8.38 1.70
CA GLU A 80 -1.32 -7.60 2.53
C GLU A 80 -0.86 -6.33 1.80
N VAL A 81 -0.65 -6.43 0.49
CA VAL A 81 -0.16 -5.34 -0.36
C VAL A 81 -1.07 -5.14 -1.57
N VAL A 82 -1.60 -3.93 -1.72
CA VAL A 82 -2.36 -3.52 -2.91
C VAL A 82 -1.51 -2.60 -3.78
N ILE A 83 -1.42 -2.91 -5.07
CA ILE A 83 -0.73 -2.07 -6.05
C ILE A 83 -1.77 -1.53 -7.02
N ALA A 84 -1.87 -0.22 -7.21
CA ALA A 84 -3.02 0.33 -7.92
C ALA A 84 -2.73 1.59 -8.72
N THR A 85 -3.56 1.82 -9.74
CA THR A 85 -3.69 3.14 -10.36
C THR A 85 -4.70 4.00 -9.57
N PRO A 86 -4.45 5.31 -9.33
CA PRO A 86 -5.28 6.13 -8.42
C PRO A 86 -6.78 6.04 -8.66
N GLY A 87 -7.23 6.24 -9.91
CA GLY A 87 -8.66 6.21 -10.24
C GLY A 87 -9.32 4.86 -9.94
N ARG A 88 -8.65 3.75 -10.27
CA ARG A 88 -9.20 2.41 -10.00
C ARG A 88 -9.21 2.08 -8.50
N LEU A 89 -8.21 2.55 -7.75
CA LEU A 89 -8.19 2.38 -6.29
C LEU A 89 -9.35 3.14 -5.66
N LEU A 90 -9.54 4.41 -6.03
CA LEU A 90 -10.65 5.21 -5.53
C LEU A 90 -12.00 4.57 -5.82
N ASP A 91 -12.22 4.07 -7.04
CA ASP A 91 -13.44 3.33 -7.39
C ASP A 91 -13.69 2.16 -6.42
N VAL A 92 -12.65 1.40 -6.07
CA VAL A 92 -12.77 0.21 -5.21
C VAL A 92 -13.08 0.61 -3.77
N LEU A 93 -12.52 1.72 -3.29
CA LEU A 93 -12.80 2.28 -1.96
C LEU A 93 -14.21 2.85 -1.86
N GLU A 94 -14.63 3.68 -2.83
CA GLU A 94 -15.97 4.28 -2.86
C GLU A 94 -17.08 3.22 -2.90
N ASN A 95 -16.83 2.12 -3.61
CA ASN A 95 -17.76 0.99 -3.69
C ASN A 95 -17.61 -0.03 -2.53
N ARG A 96 -16.74 0.25 -1.55
CA ARG A 96 -16.49 -0.60 -0.37
C ARG A 96 -16.06 -2.04 -0.71
N TYR A 97 -15.36 -2.22 -1.83
CA TYR A 97 -14.72 -3.50 -2.17
C TYR A 97 -13.42 -3.72 -1.41
N LEU A 98 -12.85 -2.66 -0.84
CA LEU A 98 -11.62 -2.65 -0.05
C LEU A 98 -11.79 -1.65 1.11
N SER A 99 -11.29 -1.97 2.29
CA SER A 99 -11.08 -1.02 3.39
C SER A 99 -9.59 -0.72 3.52
N LEU A 100 -9.22 0.43 4.09
CA LEU A 100 -7.84 0.82 4.42
C LEU A 100 -7.63 0.99 5.93
N ASP A 101 -8.51 0.44 6.76
CA ASP A 101 -8.53 0.64 8.21
C ASP A 101 -7.24 0.18 8.92
N GLN A 102 -6.49 -0.77 8.35
CA GLN A 102 -5.18 -1.18 8.86
C GLN A 102 -3.99 -0.75 7.99
N CYS A 103 -4.22 0.08 6.97
CA CYS A 103 -3.17 0.54 6.08
C CYS A 103 -2.23 1.50 6.83
N THR A 104 -0.94 1.15 6.86
CA THR A 104 0.12 1.92 7.52
C THR A 104 1.17 2.44 6.54
N TYR A 105 1.26 1.89 5.33
CA TYR A 105 2.25 2.30 4.34
C TYR A 105 1.59 2.79 3.07
N VAL A 106 1.99 3.97 2.62
CA VAL A 106 1.52 4.55 1.35
C VAL A 106 2.72 4.95 0.50
N ILE A 107 2.91 4.24 -0.59
CA ILE A 107 3.99 4.52 -1.53
C ILE A 107 3.39 5.17 -2.77
N LEU A 108 3.92 6.33 -3.15
CA LEU A 108 3.59 7.02 -4.40
C LEU A 108 4.77 6.90 -5.37
N ASP A 109 4.65 6.02 -6.37
CA ASP A 109 5.67 5.90 -7.42
C ASP A 109 5.36 6.85 -8.59
N GLU A 110 6.39 7.52 -9.10
CA GLU A 110 6.25 8.59 -10.12
C GLU A 110 5.15 9.62 -9.77
N ALA A 111 5.20 10.18 -8.55
CA ALA A 111 4.18 11.09 -8.04
C ALA A 111 4.06 12.39 -8.86
N ASP A 112 5.18 12.93 -9.34
CA ASP A 112 5.22 14.03 -10.30
C ASP A 112 4.41 13.72 -11.56
N ARG A 113 4.60 12.53 -12.12
CA ARG A 113 3.83 12.08 -13.28
C ARG A 113 2.35 11.89 -12.96
N MET A 114 2.00 11.45 -11.76
CA MET A 114 0.60 11.40 -11.32
C MET A 114 -0.04 12.78 -11.33
N LEU A 115 0.67 13.83 -10.88
CA LEU A 115 0.20 15.21 -10.94
C LEU A 115 0.05 15.70 -12.38
N ASP A 116 1.03 15.42 -13.25
CA ASP A 116 0.99 15.79 -14.67
C ASP A 116 -0.19 15.14 -15.42
N MET A 117 -0.57 13.93 -15.01
CA MET A 117 -1.73 13.20 -15.54
C MET A 117 -3.06 13.63 -14.91
N GLY A 118 -3.04 14.54 -13.94
CA GLY A 118 -4.22 15.07 -13.27
C GLY A 118 -4.81 14.16 -12.19
N PHE A 119 -4.04 13.20 -11.66
CA PHE A 119 -4.50 12.28 -10.61
C PHE A 119 -4.45 12.85 -9.18
N GLU A 120 -4.06 14.12 -9.02
CA GLU A 120 -3.99 14.76 -7.70
C GLU A 120 -5.30 14.61 -6.90
N PRO A 121 -6.50 14.86 -7.47
CA PRO A 121 -7.75 14.75 -6.73
C PRO A 121 -8.02 13.31 -6.26
N GLU A 122 -7.73 12.31 -7.10
CA GLU A 122 -7.92 10.91 -6.76
C GLU A 122 -6.95 10.46 -5.67
N VAL A 123 -5.67 10.86 -5.77
CA VAL A 123 -4.66 10.57 -4.75
C VAL A 123 -5.09 11.18 -3.40
N GLN A 124 -5.45 12.46 -3.37
CA GLN A 124 -5.91 13.13 -2.14
C GLN A 124 -7.10 12.39 -1.51
N LYS A 125 -8.12 12.06 -2.30
CA LYS A 125 -9.27 11.29 -1.82
C LYS A 125 -8.88 9.92 -1.26
N VAL A 126 -8.00 9.18 -1.92
CA VAL A 126 -7.50 7.89 -1.39
C VAL A 126 -6.86 8.08 -0.01
N LEU A 127 -6.06 9.14 0.17
CA LEU A 127 -5.42 9.42 1.45
C LEU A 127 -6.42 9.73 2.57
N GLU A 128 -7.60 10.27 2.26
CA GLU A 128 -8.68 10.52 3.23
C GLU A 128 -9.32 9.22 3.76
N TYR A 129 -9.25 8.11 3.02
CA TYR A 129 -9.73 6.80 3.49
C TYR A 129 -8.78 6.14 4.50
N ILE A 130 -7.57 6.68 4.69
CA ILE A 130 -6.57 6.10 5.61
C ILE A 130 -6.78 6.69 7.01
N PRO A 131 -6.81 5.87 8.07
CA PRO A 131 -7.06 6.35 9.43
C PRO A 131 -6.07 7.43 9.89
N VAL A 132 -6.62 8.56 10.31
CA VAL A 132 -5.88 9.74 10.80
C VAL A 132 -5.16 9.47 12.13
N THR A 133 -5.59 8.44 12.87
CA THR A 133 -5.01 8.05 14.17
C THR A 133 -3.57 7.58 14.07
N ASN A 134 -3.11 7.28 12.86
CA ASN A 134 -1.77 6.82 12.58
C ASN A 134 -0.88 7.94 12.02
N LEU A 135 -1.28 9.21 11.94
CA LEU A 135 -0.37 10.21 11.37
C LEU A 135 0.91 10.37 12.21
N LYS A 136 2.06 10.29 11.54
CA LYS A 136 3.35 10.61 12.13
C LYS A 136 3.33 12.07 12.62
N PRO A 137 3.79 12.35 13.85
CA PRO A 137 3.87 13.71 14.34
C PRO A 137 4.80 14.55 13.46
N ASP A 138 4.40 15.77 13.12
CA ASP A 138 5.18 16.72 12.32
C ASP A 138 6.30 17.33 13.20
N THR A 139 7.31 16.51 13.50
CA THR A 139 8.43 16.82 14.37
C THR A 139 9.71 16.19 13.82
N GLU A 140 10.83 16.92 13.86
CA GLU A 140 12.15 16.43 13.40
C GLU A 140 12.58 15.13 14.11
N ASP A 141 12.13 14.92 15.35
CA ASP A 141 12.38 13.70 16.11
C ASP A 141 11.64 12.47 15.54
N ALA A 142 10.46 12.68 14.96
CA ALA A 142 9.72 11.60 14.34
C ALA A 142 10.44 11.07 13.09
N GLU A 143 11.18 11.92 12.37
CA GLU A 143 11.92 11.61 11.14
C GLU A 143 13.18 10.77 11.34
N LYS A 144 13.65 10.62 12.57
CA LYS A 144 14.84 9.81 12.87
C LYS A 144 14.57 8.32 12.66
N GLU A 145 15.53 7.61 12.05
CA GLU A 145 15.49 6.16 11.83
C GLU A 145 15.15 5.37 13.10
N GLU A 146 15.67 5.79 14.26
CA GLU A 146 15.40 5.17 15.56
C GLU A 146 13.93 5.30 15.98
N SER A 147 13.32 6.48 15.78
CA SER A 147 11.90 6.72 16.03
C SER A 147 11.01 5.96 15.03
N ILE A 148 11.43 5.93 13.77
CA ILE A 148 10.76 5.16 12.71
C ILE A 148 10.75 3.67 13.08
N MET A 149 11.89 3.15 13.56
CA MET A 149 12.04 1.78 14.04
C MET A 149 11.25 1.51 15.33
N GLU A 150 11.27 2.38 16.34
CA GLU A 150 10.49 2.19 17.57
C GLU A 150 8.98 2.15 17.30
N ASN A 151 8.50 3.02 16.41
CA ASN A 151 7.11 2.98 15.96
C ASN A 151 6.78 1.71 15.17
N PHE A 152 7.77 1.15 14.46
CA PHE A 152 7.66 -0.11 13.74
C PHE A 152 7.33 -1.28 14.70
N TYR A 153 7.91 -1.30 15.90
CA TYR A 153 7.68 -2.34 16.94
C TYR A 153 6.48 -2.06 17.87
N SER A 154 5.84 -0.89 17.75
CA SER A 154 4.70 -0.47 18.58
C SER A 154 3.37 -1.05 18.09
N LYS A 155 2.46 -1.39 19.02
CA LYS A 155 1.06 -1.77 18.70
C LYS A 155 0.22 -0.62 18.12
N LYS A 156 0.67 0.63 18.27
CA LYS A 156 0.11 1.83 17.61
C LYS A 156 1.16 2.32 16.62
N LYS A 157 1.02 1.91 15.36
CA LYS A 157 1.96 2.26 14.28
C LYS A 157 1.57 3.60 13.67
N TYR A 158 2.54 4.50 13.53
CA TYR A 158 2.35 5.65 12.65
C TYR A 158 2.45 5.20 11.19
N ARG A 159 1.66 5.87 10.35
CA ARG A 159 1.72 5.92 8.91
C ARG A 159 3.11 6.43 8.52
N GLN A 160 3.75 5.69 7.63
CA GLN A 160 5.00 6.08 6.98
C GLN A 160 4.72 6.53 5.54
#